data_AF-A0A031FTS1-F1
#
_entry.id   AF-A0A031FTS1-F1
#
_cell.length_a   1.000
_cell.length_b   1.000
_cell.length_c   1.000
_cell.angle_alpha   90.00
_cell.angle_beta   90.00
_cell.angle_gamma   90.00
#
_symmetry.space_group_name_H-M   'P 1'
#
loop_
_entity.id
_entity.type
_entity.pdbx_description
1 polymer ?
#
loop_
_entity_poly.entity_id
_entity_poly.type
_entity_poly.pdbx_seq_one_letter_code
_entity_poly.pdbx_strand_id
1 'polypeptide(L)'
;MSRVVIFSGGADYADPWHPFGETSAIVAEVLREEGDVTVVGTLDALAERIGDADLLVINAGGGTAPHPLDAHLAEILAGYGGPLLALHVSATLMPERAAWEARLGGRWVRDVTFHPERGPLRVRAVSASVADLDPLDTVDEAYTALRVSSKADVLLVHDDADGVAHPLAWTHESDGCRAAYSALGHDAEAYASPLAPELVRRLTRWLLG
;
A
#
# COMPACT_ATOMS: atom_id res chain seq x y z
N MET A 1 8.77 17.35 12.80
CA MET A 1 8.09 16.06 12.57
C MET A 1 7.53 16.11 11.16
N SER A 2 7.63 15.02 10.41
CA SER A 2 7.12 14.96 9.04
C SER A 2 5.59 15.06 9.05
N ARG A 3 4.99 15.71 8.07
CA ARG A 3 3.53 15.76 7.88
C ARG A 3 3.10 14.56 7.06
N VAL A 4 2.35 13.66 7.68
CA VAL A 4 1.85 12.43 7.06
C VAL A 4 0.36 12.59 6.78
N VAL A 5 -0.04 12.47 5.52
CA VAL A 5 -1.45 12.46 5.12
C VAL A 5 -1.83 11.04 4.74
N ILE A 6 -2.84 10.47 5.41
CA ILE A 6 -3.42 9.17 5.05
C ILE A 6 -4.73 9.42 4.31
N PHE A 7 -4.77 9.07 3.02
CA PHE A 7 -6.02 8.94 2.30
C PHE A 7 -6.65 7.58 2.61
N SER A 8 -7.70 7.61 3.43
CA SER A 8 -8.46 6.44 3.85
C SER A 8 -9.67 6.24 2.94
N GLY A 9 -9.93 5.00 2.55
CA GLY A 9 -11.26 4.59 2.10
C GLY A 9 -12.29 4.67 3.23
N GLY A 10 -13.52 4.22 2.95
CA GLY A 10 -14.68 4.25 3.83
C GLY A 10 -15.67 5.39 3.53
N ALA A 11 -15.31 6.32 2.65
CA ALA A 11 -16.22 7.35 2.11
C ALA A 11 -16.17 7.37 0.59
N ASP A 12 -15.29 8.15 -0.04
CA ASP A 12 -15.25 8.29 -1.50
C ASP A 12 -14.86 6.99 -2.21
N TYR A 13 -13.97 6.20 -1.59
CA TYR A 13 -13.65 4.84 -2.01
C TYR A 13 -14.08 3.90 -0.89
N ALA A 14 -14.96 2.96 -1.17
CA ALA A 14 -15.39 1.98 -0.19
C ALA A 14 -15.73 0.65 -0.88
N ASP A 15 -15.57 -0.43 -0.14
CA ASP A 15 -15.98 -1.77 -0.54
C ASP A 15 -16.42 -2.56 0.71
N PRO A 16 -17.11 -3.70 0.55
CA PRO A 16 -17.63 -4.46 1.69
C PRO A 16 -16.60 -5.38 2.36
N TRP A 17 -15.36 -5.44 1.85
CA TRP A 17 -14.33 -6.39 2.29
C TRP A 17 -13.32 -5.73 3.24
N HIS A 18 -12.93 -4.49 2.96
CA HIS A 18 -11.86 -3.82 3.69
C HIS A 18 -12.41 -2.79 4.69
N PRO A 19 -12.14 -2.95 6.00
CA PRO A 19 -12.54 -1.98 7.02
C PRO A 19 -11.55 -0.79 7.04
N PHE A 20 -11.57 0.04 5.99
CA PHE A 20 -10.62 1.14 5.79
C PHE A 20 -10.48 2.09 6.99
N GLY A 21 -11.60 2.45 7.63
CA GLY A 21 -11.57 3.33 8.80
C GLY A 21 -10.78 2.73 9.97
N GLU A 22 -10.90 1.42 10.19
CA GLU A 22 -10.19 0.70 11.24
C GLU A 22 -8.70 0.55 10.88
N THR A 23 -8.39 0.07 9.68
CA THR A 23 -7.00 -0.12 9.23
C THR A 23 -6.24 1.20 9.12
N SER A 24 -6.87 2.28 8.65
CA SER A 24 -6.26 3.61 8.63
C SER A 24 -6.02 4.17 10.03
N ALA A 25 -6.89 3.88 11.01
CA ALA A 25 -6.66 4.27 12.40
C ALA A 25 -5.46 3.52 13.01
N ILE A 26 -5.33 2.22 12.72
CA ILE A 26 -4.15 1.44 13.13
C ILE A 26 -2.88 1.97 12.48
N VAL A 27 -2.89 2.21 11.17
CA VAL A 27 -1.73 2.79 10.45
C VAL A 27 -1.38 4.17 11.00
N ALA A 28 -2.35 5.01 11.33
CA ALA A 28 -2.10 6.31 11.93
C ALA A 28 -1.35 6.19 13.28
N GLU A 29 -1.78 5.25 14.13
CA GLU A 29 -1.10 4.96 15.40
C GLU A 29 0.32 4.41 15.19
N VAL A 30 0.53 3.57 14.18
CA VAL A 30 1.87 3.07 13.81
C VAL A 30 2.81 4.21 13.39
N LEU A 31 2.29 5.22 12.69
CA LEU A 31 3.07 6.31 12.10
C LEU A 31 3.23 7.55 13.00
N ARG A 32 2.57 7.60 14.16
CA ARG A 32 2.62 8.76 15.08
C ARG A 32 4.03 9.13 15.57
N GLU A 33 4.95 8.15 15.59
CA GLU A 33 6.36 8.37 15.97
C GLU A 33 7.19 8.96 14.82
N GLU A 34 6.74 8.75 13.57
CA GLU A 34 7.41 9.22 12.36
C GLU A 34 6.93 10.64 11.96
N GLY A 35 5.73 11.05 12.38
CA GLY A 35 5.16 12.32 11.94
C GLY A 35 3.85 12.75 12.61
N ASP A 36 3.43 13.96 12.26
CA ASP A 36 2.08 14.47 12.53
C ASP A 36 1.12 13.89 11.50
N VAL A 37 0.24 12.99 11.93
CA VAL A 37 -0.61 12.18 11.05
C VAL A 37 -2.01 12.76 10.95
N THR A 38 -2.43 13.07 9.72
CA THR A 38 -3.81 13.46 9.41
C THR A 38 -4.46 12.41 8.51
N VAL A 39 -5.63 11.91 8.92
CA VAL A 39 -6.44 10.98 8.12
C VAL A 39 -7.57 11.75 7.43
N VAL A 40 -7.72 11.55 6.13
CA VAL A 40 -8.79 12.14 5.31
C VAL A 40 -9.53 11.05 4.54
N GLY A 41 -10.86 11.17 4.45
CA GLY A 41 -11.72 10.16 3.80
C GLY A 41 -12.25 10.55 2.42
N THR A 42 -12.10 11.82 2.03
CA THR A 42 -12.62 12.36 0.76
C THR A 42 -11.51 12.95 -0.09
N LEU A 43 -11.72 12.97 -1.40
CA LEU A 43 -10.81 13.55 -2.37
C LEU A 43 -10.67 15.06 -2.19
N ASP A 44 -11.74 15.77 -1.84
CA ASP A 44 -11.69 17.20 -1.52
C ASP A 44 -10.75 17.46 -0.33
N ALA A 45 -10.90 16.70 0.76
CA ALA A 45 -10.04 16.82 1.92
C ALA A 45 -8.58 16.41 1.63
N LEU A 46 -8.38 15.43 0.75
CA LEU A 46 -7.04 15.08 0.26
C LEU A 46 -6.42 16.23 -0.53
N ALA A 47 -7.16 16.82 -1.48
CA ALA A 47 -6.68 17.92 -2.31
C ALA A 47 -6.26 19.14 -1.48
N GLU A 48 -6.97 19.43 -0.38
CA GLU A 48 -6.64 20.53 0.54
C GLU A 48 -5.35 20.31 1.33
N ARG A 49 -4.92 19.06 1.53
CA ARG A 49 -3.83 18.69 2.46
C ARG A 49 -2.58 18.17 1.78
N ILE A 50 -2.72 17.58 0.59
CA ILE A 50 -1.64 16.86 -0.10
C ILE A 50 -0.45 17.76 -0.45
N GLY A 51 -0.68 19.06 -0.70
CA GLY A 51 0.38 20.01 -1.07
C GLY A 51 1.43 20.25 0.01
N ASP A 52 1.09 20.02 1.27
CA ASP A 52 1.99 20.16 2.42
C ASP A 52 2.54 18.81 2.92
N ALA A 53 2.13 17.68 2.35
CA ALA A 53 2.49 16.36 2.86
C ALA A 53 3.95 15.99 2.57
N ASP A 54 4.70 15.66 3.62
CA ASP A 54 6.04 15.06 3.51
C ASP A 54 5.94 13.56 3.15
N LEU A 55 4.80 12.93 3.44
CA LEU A 55 4.45 11.57 3.05
C LEU A 55 2.95 11.46 2.80
N LEU A 56 2.58 10.91 1.65
CA LEU A 56 1.23 10.43 1.37
C LEU A 56 1.14 8.92 1.60
N VAL A 57 0.19 8.49 2.43
CA VAL A 57 -0.21 7.08 2.58
C VAL A 57 -1.57 6.91 1.91
N ILE A 58 -1.73 5.89 1.07
CA ILE A 58 -3.01 5.53 0.46
C ILE A 58 -3.45 4.17 1.01
N ASN A 59 -4.60 4.16 1.67
CA ASN A 59 -5.30 2.98 2.15
C ASN A 59 -6.75 3.01 1.63
N ALA A 60 -6.89 2.83 0.32
CA ALA A 60 -8.16 2.85 -0.41
C ALA A 60 -8.08 1.89 -1.61
N GLY A 61 -9.22 1.39 -2.10
CA GLY A 61 -9.28 0.41 -3.19
C GLY A 61 -10.34 0.76 -4.22
N GLY A 62 -10.10 0.41 -5.50
CA GLY A 62 -11.00 0.71 -6.61
C GLY A 62 -12.20 -0.24 -6.74
N GLY A 63 -12.28 -1.27 -5.91
CA GLY A 63 -13.28 -2.34 -6.03
C GLY A 63 -13.08 -3.18 -7.30
N THR A 64 -14.16 -3.79 -7.79
CA THR A 64 -14.10 -4.78 -8.89
C THR A 64 -14.07 -4.13 -10.29
N ALA A 65 -14.33 -2.83 -10.41
CA ALA A 65 -14.38 -2.08 -11.67
C ALA A 65 -13.62 -0.74 -11.53
N PRO A 66 -13.30 -0.02 -12.63
CA PRO A 66 -12.78 1.35 -12.51
C PRO A 66 -13.74 2.21 -11.66
N HIS A 67 -13.19 3.02 -10.77
CA HIS A 67 -13.99 3.81 -9.85
C HIS A 67 -14.44 5.12 -10.54
N PRO A 68 -15.68 5.60 -10.34
CA PRO A 68 -16.15 6.85 -10.95
C PRO A 68 -15.28 8.08 -10.60
N LEU A 69 -14.58 8.04 -9.46
CA LEU A 69 -13.69 9.11 -9.00
C LEU A 69 -12.22 8.92 -9.42
N ASP A 70 -11.89 7.91 -10.22
CA ASP A 70 -10.50 7.63 -10.62
C ASP A 70 -9.88 8.81 -11.38
N ALA A 71 -10.65 9.51 -12.22
CA ALA A 71 -10.17 10.68 -12.93
C ALA A 71 -9.79 11.82 -11.97
N HIS A 72 -10.62 12.06 -10.94
CA HIS A 72 -10.38 13.11 -9.96
C HIS A 72 -9.21 12.78 -9.03
N LEU A 73 -9.10 11.52 -8.57
CA LEU A 73 -7.94 11.06 -7.82
C LEU A 73 -6.65 11.20 -8.64
N ALA A 74 -6.68 10.85 -9.93
CA ALA A 74 -5.53 11.00 -10.81
C ALA A 74 -5.08 12.47 -10.95
N GLU A 75 -6.02 13.42 -11.05
CA GLU A 75 -5.72 14.85 -11.09
C GLU A 75 -5.06 15.34 -9.80
N ILE A 76 -5.57 14.91 -8.63
CA ILE A 76 -4.98 15.24 -7.33
C ILE A 76 -3.56 14.70 -7.22
N LEU A 77 -3.35 13.42 -7.55
CA LEU A 77 -2.04 12.78 -7.45
C LEU A 77 -1.03 13.30 -8.48
N ALA A 78 -1.48 13.79 -9.64
CA ALA A 78 -0.60 14.43 -10.62
C ALA A 78 0.07 15.69 -10.08
N GLY A 79 -0.55 16.37 -9.09
CA GLY A 79 0.03 17.51 -8.39
C GLY A 79 1.03 17.14 -7.30
N TYR A 80 1.18 15.86 -6.96
CA TYR A 80 2.00 15.39 -5.85
C TYR A 80 3.24 14.60 -6.31
N GLY A 81 4.42 15.19 -6.15
CA GLY A 81 5.71 14.55 -6.43
C GLY A 81 6.39 13.94 -5.21
N GLY A 82 5.76 13.98 -4.03
CA GLY A 82 6.36 13.53 -2.78
C GLY A 82 6.33 12.01 -2.57
N PRO A 83 6.93 11.51 -1.47
CA PRO A 83 6.94 10.10 -1.11
C PRO A 83 5.54 9.49 -0.98
N LEU A 84 5.37 8.27 -1.50
CA LEU A 84 4.08 7.56 -1.50
C LEU A 84 4.21 6.18 -0.84
N LEU A 85 3.37 5.88 0.14
CA LEU A 85 3.13 4.53 0.66
C LEU A 85 1.73 4.08 0.22
N ALA A 86 1.61 2.97 -0.52
CA ALA A 86 0.32 2.39 -0.87
C ALA A 86 0.14 1.04 -0.16
N LEU A 87 -1.06 0.80 0.37
CA LEU A 87 -1.35 -0.36 1.21
C LEU A 87 -2.41 -1.26 0.59
N HIS A 88 -2.15 -2.56 0.65
CA HIS A 88 -3.06 -3.65 0.33
C HIS A 88 -3.80 -3.45 -1.00
N VAL A 89 -5.10 -3.18 -0.93
CA VAL A 89 -6.00 -3.04 -2.07
C VAL A 89 -5.71 -1.80 -2.93
N SER A 90 -4.86 -0.86 -2.47
CA SER A 90 -4.44 0.30 -3.27
C SER A 90 -3.71 -0.06 -4.56
N ALA A 91 -3.18 -1.29 -4.69
CA ALA A 91 -2.67 -1.81 -5.96
C ALA A 91 -3.74 -1.90 -7.07
N THR A 92 -5.03 -1.84 -6.72
CA THR A 92 -6.17 -1.92 -7.66
C THR A 92 -6.62 -0.57 -8.22
N LEU A 93 -6.18 0.53 -7.61
CA LEU A 93 -6.65 1.89 -7.94
C LEU A 93 -6.33 2.27 -9.39
N MET A 94 -7.22 3.09 -9.97
CA MET A 94 -7.05 3.70 -11.30
C MET A 94 -6.56 2.72 -12.37
N PRO A 95 -7.27 1.61 -12.61
CA PRO A 95 -6.81 0.52 -13.46
C PRO A 95 -6.54 0.95 -14.92
N GLU A 96 -7.16 2.03 -15.38
CA GLU A 96 -6.99 2.57 -16.74
C GLU A 96 -5.88 3.62 -16.84
N ARG A 97 -5.12 3.87 -15.76
CA ARG A 97 -4.08 4.90 -15.70
C ARG A 97 -2.71 4.26 -15.53
N ALA A 98 -1.97 4.14 -16.63
CA ALA A 98 -0.60 3.62 -16.61
C ALA A 98 0.35 4.43 -15.70
N ALA A 99 0.06 5.71 -15.47
CA ALA A 99 0.82 6.56 -14.57
C ALA A 99 0.79 6.08 -13.11
N TRP A 100 -0.31 5.46 -12.66
CA TRP A 100 -0.41 4.90 -11.31
C TRP A 100 0.57 3.74 -11.11
N GLU A 101 0.54 2.78 -12.04
CA GLU A 101 1.47 1.64 -12.04
C GLU A 101 2.93 2.10 -12.14
N ALA A 102 3.21 3.08 -13.01
CA ALA A 102 4.56 3.63 -13.15
C ALA A 102 5.04 4.31 -11.85
N ARG A 103 4.15 5.02 -11.15
CA ARG A 103 4.47 5.64 -9.86
C ARG A 103 4.73 4.59 -8.79
N LEU A 104 3.84 3.61 -8.66
CA LEU A 104 3.86 2.59 -7.60
C LEU A 104 4.94 1.51 -7.81
N GLY A 105 5.35 1.27 -9.06
CA GLY A 105 6.28 0.19 -9.41
C GLY A 105 5.62 -1.18 -9.53
N GLY A 106 4.29 -1.24 -9.55
CA GLY A 106 3.52 -2.47 -9.68
C GLY A 106 2.03 -2.22 -9.58
N ARG A 107 1.22 -3.28 -9.69
CA ARG A 107 -0.24 -3.22 -9.58
C ARG A 107 -0.91 -4.59 -9.48
N TRP A 108 -2.18 -4.53 -9.12
CA TRP A 108 -3.16 -5.57 -9.41
C TRP A 108 -3.60 -5.51 -10.88
N VAL A 109 -3.62 -6.67 -11.55
CA VAL A 109 -4.13 -6.83 -12.92
C VAL A 109 -5.36 -7.72 -12.88
N ARG A 110 -6.53 -7.19 -13.30
CA ARG A 110 -7.76 -7.98 -13.39
C ARG A 110 -7.56 -9.20 -14.28
N ASP A 111 -8.20 -10.30 -13.90
CA ASP A 111 -8.15 -11.59 -14.59
C ASP A 111 -6.77 -12.27 -14.61
N VAL A 112 -5.78 -11.72 -13.90
CA VAL A 112 -4.41 -12.26 -13.81
C VAL A 112 -3.97 -12.38 -12.35
N THR A 113 -4.04 -11.28 -11.60
CA THR A 113 -3.75 -11.25 -10.17
C THR A 113 -4.95 -11.80 -9.40
N PHE A 114 -4.69 -12.55 -8.35
CA PHE A 114 -5.71 -13.15 -7.48
C PHE A 114 -5.19 -13.32 -6.05
N HIS A 115 -6.03 -13.79 -5.15
CA HIS A 115 -5.60 -14.33 -3.86
C HIS A 115 -6.45 -15.56 -3.53
N PRO A 116 -5.91 -16.55 -2.79
CA PRO A 116 -6.72 -17.58 -2.16
C PRO A 116 -7.60 -16.97 -1.05
N GLU A 117 -8.46 -17.78 -0.44
CA GLU A 117 -9.18 -17.35 0.77
C GLU A 117 -8.20 -16.86 1.83
N ARG A 118 -8.58 -15.77 2.50
CA ARG A 118 -7.82 -15.19 3.60
C ARG A 118 -7.51 -16.26 4.65
N GLY A 119 -6.27 -16.31 5.11
CA GLY A 119 -5.85 -17.33 6.05
C GLY A 119 -4.39 -17.19 6.46
N PRO A 120 -3.82 -18.23 7.11
CA PRO A 120 -2.42 -18.24 7.49
C PRO A 120 -1.50 -18.02 6.27
N LEU A 121 -0.60 -17.05 6.40
CA LEU A 121 0.34 -16.64 5.37
C LEU A 121 1.75 -16.64 5.95
N ARG A 122 2.63 -17.46 5.36
CA ARG A 122 4.07 -17.43 5.62
C ARG A 122 4.74 -16.53 4.58
N VAL A 123 5.36 -15.46 5.04
CA VAL A 123 6.13 -14.54 4.21
C VAL A 123 7.62 -14.88 4.29
N ARG A 124 8.39 -14.46 3.28
CA ARG A 124 9.84 -14.61 3.21
C ARG A 124 10.50 -13.30 2.79
N ALA A 125 11.52 -12.89 3.54
CA ALA A 125 12.37 -11.78 3.16
C ALA A 125 13.30 -12.16 1.99
N VAL A 126 13.41 -11.28 1.00
CA VAL A 126 14.28 -11.43 -0.16
C VAL A 126 15.23 -10.25 -0.38
N SER A 127 15.05 -9.15 0.36
CA SER A 127 15.97 -8.01 0.39
C SER A 127 16.70 -7.93 1.73
N ALA A 128 17.96 -7.47 1.70
CA ALA A 128 18.78 -7.32 2.90
C ALA A 128 18.23 -6.28 3.88
N SER A 129 17.44 -5.31 3.42
CA SER A 129 16.83 -4.26 4.25
C SER A 129 15.73 -4.77 5.20
N VAL A 130 15.27 -6.00 4.97
CA VAL A 130 14.20 -6.67 5.74
C VAL A 130 14.61 -8.07 6.21
N ALA A 131 15.89 -8.43 6.11
CA ALA A 131 16.39 -9.77 6.43
C ALA A 131 16.28 -10.12 7.92
N ASP A 132 16.18 -9.12 8.78
CA ASP A 132 16.02 -9.24 10.23
C ASP A 132 14.54 -9.15 10.69
N LEU A 133 13.58 -9.06 9.76
CA LEU A 133 12.17 -9.13 10.12
C LEU A 133 11.81 -10.53 10.63
N ASP A 134 11.31 -10.57 11.85
CA ASP A 134 10.78 -11.77 12.52
C ASP A 134 9.75 -11.32 13.57
N PRO A 135 8.58 -11.98 13.70
CA PRO A 135 8.09 -13.10 12.89
C PRO A 135 7.65 -12.70 11.47
N LEU A 136 7.71 -13.66 10.55
CA LEU A 136 7.23 -13.54 9.16
C LEU A 136 5.89 -14.27 8.91
N ASP A 137 5.26 -14.80 9.96
CA ASP A 137 3.93 -15.39 9.89
C ASP A 137 2.85 -14.34 10.14
N THR A 138 1.75 -14.41 9.40
CA THR A 138 0.57 -13.58 9.59
C THR A 138 -0.71 -14.31 9.18
N VAL A 139 -1.86 -13.67 9.36
CA VAL A 139 -3.14 -14.08 8.77
C VAL A 139 -3.61 -12.95 7.87
N ASP A 140 -3.66 -13.20 6.56
CA ASP A 140 -3.98 -12.19 5.56
C ASP A 140 -4.37 -12.82 4.21
N GLU A 141 -4.63 -12.00 3.20
CA GLU A 141 -4.78 -12.44 1.81
C GLU A 141 -3.42 -12.56 1.12
N ALA A 142 -3.13 -13.74 0.57
CA ALA A 142 -1.91 -13.99 -0.17
C ALA A 142 -2.02 -13.49 -1.62
N TYR A 143 -1.86 -12.17 -1.83
CA TYR A 143 -1.88 -11.59 -3.18
C TYR A 143 -0.86 -12.28 -4.09
N THR A 144 -1.32 -12.79 -5.22
CA THR A 144 -0.60 -13.72 -6.10
C THR A 144 -0.64 -13.20 -7.53
N ALA A 145 0.48 -13.36 -8.25
CA ALA A 145 0.66 -12.85 -9.61
C ALA A 145 0.44 -11.33 -9.75
N LEU A 146 0.88 -10.55 -8.75
CA LEU A 146 1.00 -9.10 -8.87
C LEU A 146 1.98 -8.77 -10.00
N ARG A 147 1.64 -7.79 -10.83
CA ARG A 147 2.58 -7.29 -11.83
C ARG A 147 3.49 -6.29 -11.15
N VAL A 148 4.78 -6.57 -11.15
CA VAL A 148 5.81 -5.73 -10.51
C VAL A 148 6.85 -5.32 -11.54
N SER A 149 7.24 -4.05 -11.51
CA SER A 149 8.30 -3.49 -12.35
C SER A 149 9.62 -4.18 -12.07
N SER A 150 10.40 -4.48 -13.12
CA SER A 150 11.77 -5.01 -12.95
C SER A 150 12.74 -4.00 -12.32
N LYS A 151 12.32 -2.74 -12.16
CA LYS A 151 13.07 -1.69 -11.45
C LYS A 151 12.71 -1.58 -9.98
N ALA A 152 11.68 -2.28 -9.50
CA ALA A 152 11.33 -2.28 -8.09
C ALA A 152 12.27 -3.21 -7.30
N ASP A 153 12.65 -2.80 -6.09
CA ASP A 153 13.33 -3.66 -5.14
C ASP A 153 12.28 -4.43 -4.34
N VAL A 154 12.13 -5.72 -4.63
CA VAL A 154 11.19 -6.60 -3.93
C VAL A 154 11.77 -6.95 -2.56
N LEU A 155 10.99 -6.71 -1.52
CA LEU A 155 11.41 -6.90 -0.12
C LEU A 155 10.92 -8.23 0.44
N LEU A 156 9.63 -8.51 0.23
CA LEU A 156 8.93 -9.66 0.78
C LEU A 156 8.20 -10.41 -0.34
N VAL A 157 8.17 -11.74 -0.21
CA VAL A 157 7.39 -12.65 -1.08
C VAL A 157 6.64 -13.68 -0.25
N HIS A 158 5.62 -14.31 -0.81
CA HIS A 158 5.15 -15.63 -0.37
C HIS A 158 5.38 -16.66 -1.47
N ASP A 159 5.41 -17.94 -1.11
CA ASP A 159 5.55 -19.04 -2.05
C ASP A 159 4.19 -19.75 -2.18
N ASP A 160 3.72 -19.98 -3.41
CA ASP A 160 2.50 -20.75 -3.64
C ASP A 160 2.73 -22.28 -3.45
N ALA A 161 1.68 -23.07 -3.68
CA ALA A 161 1.74 -24.52 -3.48
C ALA A 161 2.76 -25.23 -4.38
N ASP A 162 3.14 -24.63 -5.51
CA ASP A 162 4.15 -25.13 -6.44
C ASP A 162 5.55 -24.56 -6.15
N GLY A 163 5.68 -23.72 -5.12
CA GLY A 163 6.92 -23.08 -4.70
C GLY A 163 7.30 -21.86 -5.54
N VAL A 164 6.35 -21.28 -6.30
CA VAL A 164 6.60 -20.05 -7.05
C VAL A 164 6.47 -18.86 -6.12
N ALA A 165 7.49 -17.99 -6.12
CA ALA A 165 7.53 -16.80 -5.29
C ALA A 165 6.72 -15.64 -5.90
N HIS A 166 5.85 -15.04 -5.10
CA HIS A 166 4.99 -13.92 -5.47
C HIS A 166 5.29 -12.69 -4.59
N PRO A 167 5.59 -11.52 -5.16
CA PRO A 167 5.88 -10.30 -4.39
C PRO A 167 4.72 -9.83 -3.51
N LEU A 168 5.03 -9.44 -2.28
CA LEU A 168 4.08 -8.83 -1.33
C LEU A 168 4.49 -7.42 -0.89
N ALA A 169 5.77 -7.06 -0.99
CA ALA A 169 6.21 -5.71 -0.66
C ALA A 169 7.39 -5.31 -1.52
N TRP A 170 7.44 -4.04 -1.93
CA TRP A 170 8.54 -3.50 -2.71
C TRP A 170 8.72 -2.00 -2.49
N THR A 171 9.89 -1.52 -2.86
CA THR A 171 10.16 -0.09 -3.05
C THR A 171 10.42 0.20 -4.52
N HIS A 172 10.11 1.41 -4.94
CA HIS A 172 10.27 1.85 -6.32
C HIS A 172 10.64 3.33 -6.37
N GLU A 173 11.58 3.68 -7.23
CA GLU A 173 11.94 5.06 -7.50
C GLU A 173 11.79 5.32 -9.01
N SER A 174 11.03 6.36 -9.36
CA SER A 174 10.88 6.81 -10.74
C SER A 174 10.87 8.33 -10.77
N ASP A 175 11.66 8.92 -11.66
CA ASP A 175 11.72 10.36 -11.90
C ASP A 175 11.92 11.19 -10.62
N GLY A 176 12.79 10.70 -9.73
CA GLY A 176 13.09 11.33 -8.44
C GLY A 176 12.02 11.16 -7.36
N CYS A 177 10.94 10.43 -7.66
CA CYS A 177 9.83 10.23 -6.75
C CYS A 177 9.89 8.81 -6.16
N ARG A 178 9.89 8.67 -4.82
CA ARG A 178 9.89 7.37 -4.14
C ARG A 178 8.49 6.85 -3.85
N ALA A 179 8.28 5.56 -4.06
CA ALA A 179 7.06 4.86 -3.70
C ALA A 179 7.40 3.54 -2.99
N ALA A 180 6.56 3.14 -2.05
CA ALA A 180 6.62 1.85 -1.41
C ALA A 180 5.23 1.21 -1.40
N TYR A 181 5.21 -0.12 -1.45
CA TYR A 181 3.99 -0.90 -1.40
C TYR A 181 4.11 -2.03 -0.40
N SER A 182 3.01 -2.29 0.30
CA SER A 182 2.78 -3.51 1.08
C SER A 182 1.42 -4.09 0.69
N ALA A 183 1.37 -5.35 0.28
CA ALA A 183 0.14 -6.10 0.04
C ALA A 183 -0.50 -6.59 1.35
N LEU A 184 0.21 -6.50 2.48
CA LEU A 184 -0.33 -6.87 3.79
C LEU A 184 -1.26 -5.77 4.32
N GLY A 185 -2.28 -6.16 5.08
CA GLY A 185 -3.15 -5.27 5.81
C GLY A 185 -4.62 -5.29 5.39
N HIS A 186 -5.18 -6.47 5.10
CA HIS A 186 -6.61 -6.61 4.76
C HIS A 186 -7.54 -6.05 5.86
N ASP A 187 -7.25 -6.37 7.12
CA ASP A 187 -8.06 -6.00 8.29
C ASP A 187 -7.22 -5.87 9.57
N ALA A 188 -7.88 -5.64 10.72
CA ALA A 188 -7.21 -5.52 12.01
C ALA A 188 -6.44 -6.77 12.46
N GLU A 189 -6.83 -7.98 12.05
CA GLU A 189 -6.11 -9.21 12.41
C GLU A 189 -4.78 -9.31 11.63
N ALA A 190 -4.73 -8.85 10.38
CA ALA A 190 -3.46 -8.72 9.65
C ALA A 190 -2.47 -7.78 10.36
N TYR A 191 -2.96 -6.70 10.99
CA TYR A 191 -2.16 -5.78 11.80
C TYR A 191 -1.91 -6.24 13.25
N ALA A 192 -2.60 -7.30 13.71
CA ALA A 192 -2.33 -7.88 15.03
C ALA A 192 -1.02 -8.69 15.05
N SER A 193 -0.58 -9.20 13.89
CA SER A 193 0.80 -9.66 13.71
C SER A 193 1.77 -8.47 13.72
N PRO A 194 2.95 -8.58 14.36
CA PRO A 194 3.94 -7.50 14.35
C PRO A 194 4.52 -7.20 12.95
N LEU A 195 4.35 -8.11 11.97
CA LEU A 195 4.91 -8.00 10.63
C LEU A 195 4.42 -6.76 9.88
N ALA A 196 3.10 -6.59 9.73
CA ALA A 196 2.54 -5.49 8.93
C ALA A 196 2.85 -4.11 9.54
N PRO A 197 2.66 -3.86 10.85
CA PRO A 197 3.07 -2.61 11.48
C PRO A 197 4.56 -2.30 11.32
N GLU A 198 5.44 -3.28 11.50
CA GLU A 198 6.88 -3.05 11.38
C GLU A 198 7.31 -2.78 9.94
N LEU A 199 6.72 -3.50 8.97
CA LEU A 199 6.94 -3.22 7.56
C LEU A 199 6.51 -1.79 7.20
N VAL A 200 5.33 -1.35 7.66
CA VAL A 200 4.85 0.03 7.46
C VAL A 200 5.85 1.05 8.01
N ARG A 201 6.39 0.85 9.23
CA ARG A 201 7.42 1.77 9.79
C ARG A 201 8.68 1.82 8.93
N ARG A 202 9.19 0.67 8.49
CA ARG A 202 10.42 0.59 7.68
C ARG A 202 10.23 1.25 6.31
N LEU A 203 9.11 0.99 5.65
CA LEU A 203 8.77 1.62 4.39
C LEU A 203 8.64 3.14 4.54
N THR A 204 7.98 3.61 5.60
CA THR A 204 7.89 5.04 5.91
C THR A 204 9.26 5.68 6.13
N ARG A 205 10.15 5.05 6.91
CA ARG A 205 11.51 5.59 7.13
C ARG A 205 12.30 5.66 5.83
N TRP A 206 12.25 4.63 5.00
CA TRP A 206 12.89 4.64 3.68
C TRP A 206 12.35 5.75 2.76
N LEU A 207 11.04 6.00 2.81
CA LEU A 207 10.37 7.05 2.05
C LEU A 207 10.80 8.46 2.51
N LEU A 208 10.98 8.66 3.81
CA LEU A 208 11.33 9.96 4.40
C LEU A 208 12.84 10.27 4.38
N GLY A 209 13.70 9.26 4.24
CA GLY A 209 15.16 9.42 4.12
C GLY A 209 15.90 9.33 5.44
#